data_AF-A0A2V7J881-F1
#
_entry.id   AF-A0A2V7J881-F1
#
_cell.length_a   1.000
_cell.length_b   1.000
_cell.length_c   1.000
_cell.angle_alpha   90.00
_cell.angle_beta   90.00
_cell.angle_gamma   90.00
#
_symmetry.space_group_name_H-M   'P 1'
#
loop_
_entity.id
_entity.type
_entity.pdbx_description
1 polymer ?
#
loop_
_entity_poly.entity_id
_entity_poly.type
_entity_poly.pdbx_seq_one_letter_code
_entity_poly.pdbx_strand_id
1 'polypeptide(L)'
;RGFEFASHSASHARLTWLSDAAVAAELERSREALIRRLGPGAGRAVAYPFGARDARVERSALAAGYELGFGGVHGNGSLLNLSRAPVYMWDVGDVPLGLRNDSLGALGRLVAHAANRCAVGTSIMRGVRSWVSGVSGARTRHPAPDT
;
A
#
# COMPACT_ATOMS: atom_id res chain seq x y z
N ARG A 1 2.32 22.34 -11.53
CA ARG A 1 1.61 21.69 -12.67
C ARG A 1 2.49 20.55 -13.16
N GLY A 2 1.92 19.43 -13.63
CA GLY A 2 2.70 18.25 -14.05
C GLY A 2 2.86 17.15 -13.00
N PHE A 3 1.98 17.11 -11.98
CA PHE A 3 1.95 16.03 -11.00
C PHE A 3 0.80 15.06 -11.30
N GLU A 4 1.07 13.77 -11.13
CA GLU A 4 0.04 12.73 -11.09
C GLU A 4 -0.12 12.22 -9.66
N PHE A 5 -1.37 11.96 -9.26
CA PHE A 5 -1.70 11.38 -7.97
C PHE A 5 -2.18 9.95 -8.19
N ALA A 6 -1.70 9.02 -7.37
CA ALA A 6 -2.06 7.61 -7.42
C ALA A 6 -2.32 7.07 -6.01
N SER A 7 -2.95 5.89 -5.95
CA SER A 7 -3.30 5.23 -4.70
C SER A 7 -2.08 4.68 -3.96
N HIS A 8 -2.14 4.72 -2.63
CA HIS A 8 -1.21 4.02 -1.74
C HIS A 8 -1.96 3.23 -0.66
N SER A 9 -3.10 2.66 -1.04
CA SER A 9 -4.17 2.14 -0.18
C SER A 9 -4.80 3.20 0.73
N ALA A 10 -5.86 2.85 1.46
CA ALA A 10 -6.57 3.80 2.33
C ALA A 10 -5.87 3.98 3.68
N SER A 11 -5.01 3.02 4.04
CA SER A 11 -4.48 2.83 5.37
C SER A 11 -2.99 2.69 5.45
N HIS A 12 -2.31 2.53 4.32
CA HIS A 12 -0.93 2.08 4.33
C HIS A 12 -0.75 0.76 5.12
N ALA A 13 -1.81 -0.06 5.15
CA ALA A 13 -1.76 -1.39 5.77
C ALA A 13 -0.96 -2.33 4.87
N ARG A 14 -0.21 -3.26 5.47
CA ARG A 14 0.44 -4.32 4.72
C ARG A 14 -0.60 -5.30 4.16
N LEU A 15 -0.98 -5.13 2.90
CA LEU A 15 -2.11 -5.83 2.28
C LEU A 15 -2.01 -7.36 2.34
N THR A 16 -0.80 -7.92 2.24
CA THR A 16 -0.56 -9.38 2.33
C THR A 16 -0.88 -9.99 3.70
N TRP A 17 -1.12 -9.18 4.74
CA TRP A 17 -1.53 -9.65 6.07
C TRP A 17 -3.04 -9.56 6.30
N LEU A 18 -3.77 -8.93 5.38
CA LEU A 18 -5.21 -8.73 5.50
C LEU A 18 -5.97 -9.86 4.82
N SER A 19 -7.21 -10.12 5.27
CA SER A 19 -8.16 -10.96 4.54
C SER A 19 -8.54 -10.35 3.18
N ASP A 20 -9.14 -11.13 2.29
CA ASP A 20 -9.51 -10.69 0.93
C ASP A 20 -10.49 -9.51 0.96
N ALA A 21 -11.51 -9.61 1.82
CA ALA A 21 -12.48 -8.53 2.03
C ALA A 21 -11.80 -7.25 2.54
N ALA A 22 -10.82 -7.38 3.45
CA ALA A 22 -10.11 -6.22 3.98
C ALA A 22 -9.16 -5.59 2.95
N VAL A 23 -8.52 -6.39 2.07
CA VAL A 23 -7.74 -5.88 0.94
C VAL A 23 -8.63 -5.13 -0.05
N ALA A 24 -9.76 -5.71 -0.45
CA ALA A 24 -10.71 -5.06 -1.36
C ALA A 24 -11.15 -3.70 -0.81
N ALA A 25 -11.59 -3.68 0.45
CA ALA A 25 -12.03 -2.45 1.11
C ALA A 25 -10.93 -1.38 1.22
N GLU A 26 -9.66 -1.78 1.42
CA GLU A 26 -8.53 -0.85 1.42
C GLU A 26 -8.28 -0.21 0.05
N LEU A 27 -8.40 -1.01 -1.02
CA LEU A 27 -8.13 -0.61 -2.38
C LEU A 27 -9.26 0.25 -2.96
N GLU A 28 -10.51 -0.16 -2.76
CA GLU A 28 -11.72 0.54 -3.21
C GLU A 28 -11.86 1.90 -2.53
N ARG A 29 -11.78 1.95 -1.19
CA ARG A 29 -11.92 3.22 -0.45
C ARG A 29 -10.91 4.27 -0.89
N SER A 30 -9.66 3.86 -1.13
CA SER A 30 -8.61 4.76 -1.60
C SER A 30 -8.89 5.26 -3.02
N ARG A 31 -9.26 4.34 -3.92
CA ARG A 31 -9.55 4.65 -5.32
C ARG A 31 -10.72 5.61 -5.44
N GLU A 32 -11.83 5.32 -4.78
CA GLU A 32 -13.00 6.18 -4.79
C GLU A 32 -12.70 7.56 -4.20
N ALA A 33 -11.94 7.62 -3.11
CA ALA A 33 -11.57 8.88 -2.49
C ALA A 33 -10.73 9.77 -3.41
N LEU A 34 -9.86 9.17 -4.22
CA LEU A 34 -9.06 9.85 -5.23
C LEU A 34 -9.91 10.28 -6.42
N ILE A 35 -10.73 9.40 -6.97
CA ILE A 35 -11.60 9.71 -8.12
C ILE A 35 -12.56 10.85 -7.77
N ARG A 36 -13.19 10.80 -6.59
CA ARG A 36 -14.12 11.85 -6.15
C ARG A 36 -13.46 13.23 -6.02
N ARG A 37 -12.16 13.30 -5.71
CA ARG A 37 -11.46 14.55 -5.42
C ARG A 37 -10.64 15.09 -6.59
N LEU A 38 -10.07 14.18 -7.39
CA LEU A 38 -9.05 14.48 -8.39
C LEU A 38 -9.43 13.99 -9.80
N GLY A 39 -10.58 13.32 -9.93
CA GLY A 39 -11.09 12.79 -11.20
C GLY A 39 -10.62 11.38 -11.53
N PRO A 40 -11.14 10.78 -12.62
CA PRO A 40 -10.94 9.37 -12.96
C PRO A 40 -9.47 8.94 -13.08
N GLY A 41 -8.61 9.84 -13.59
CA GLY A 41 -7.19 9.57 -13.80
C GLY A 41 -6.44 9.19 -12.51
N ALA A 42 -6.84 9.75 -11.36
CA ALA A 42 -6.19 9.48 -10.09
C ALA A 42 -6.45 8.06 -9.54
N GLY A 43 -7.47 7.36 -10.08
CA GLY A 43 -7.83 6.01 -9.67
C GLY A 43 -7.20 4.88 -10.51
N ARG A 44 -6.28 5.20 -11.43
CA ARG A 44 -5.73 4.23 -12.38
C ARG A 44 -4.61 3.35 -11.82
N ALA A 45 -3.84 3.87 -10.86
CA ALA A 45 -2.63 3.22 -10.38
C ALA A 45 -2.59 3.08 -8.86
N VAL A 46 -1.94 2.01 -8.37
CA VAL A 46 -1.67 1.78 -6.95
C VAL A 46 -0.20 1.44 -6.70
N ALA A 47 0.44 2.15 -5.78
CA ALA A 47 1.67 1.70 -5.16
C ALA A 47 1.30 0.86 -3.93
N TYR A 48 1.76 -0.39 -3.85
CA TYR A 48 1.42 -1.22 -2.69
C TYR A 48 2.26 -0.78 -1.48
N PRO A 49 1.65 -0.54 -0.30
CA PRO A 49 2.39 -0.26 0.93
C PRO A 49 3.45 -1.32 1.16
N PHE A 50 4.68 -0.91 1.47
CA PHE A 50 5.83 -1.80 1.70
C PHE A 50 6.23 -2.65 0.50
N GLY A 51 5.67 -2.38 -0.68
CA GLY A 51 5.76 -3.29 -1.81
C GLY A 51 5.06 -4.64 -1.58
N ALA A 52 4.24 -4.74 -0.52
CA ALA A 52 3.65 -5.99 -0.08
C ALA A 52 2.43 -6.34 -0.94
N ARG A 53 2.63 -7.27 -1.86
CA ARG A 53 1.61 -7.83 -2.74
C ARG A 53 1.86 -9.31 -2.97
N ASP A 54 0.78 -10.01 -3.30
CA ASP A 54 0.74 -11.37 -3.82
C ASP A 54 -0.35 -11.44 -4.91
N ALA A 55 -0.57 -12.62 -5.50
CA ALA A 55 -1.58 -12.79 -6.55
C ALA A 55 -3.01 -12.42 -6.11
N ARG A 56 -3.31 -12.56 -4.81
CA ARG A 56 -4.62 -12.25 -4.23
C ARG A 56 -4.81 -10.73 -4.13
N VAL A 57 -3.78 -10.01 -3.70
CA VAL A 57 -3.76 -8.53 -3.72
C VAL A 57 -3.87 -8.00 -5.15
N GLU A 58 -3.15 -8.57 -6.12
CA GLU A 58 -3.25 -8.17 -7.53
C GLU A 58 -4.66 -8.38 -8.09
N ARG A 59 -5.31 -9.53 -7.81
CA ARG A 59 -6.71 -9.75 -8.21
C ARG A 59 -7.66 -8.74 -7.59
N SER A 60 -7.51 -8.40 -6.31
CA SER A 60 -8.32 -7.37 -5.66
C SER A 60 -8.07 -5.98 -6.27
N ALA A 61 -6.84 -5.66 -6.66
CA ALA A 61 -6.53 -4.40 -7.35
C ALA A 61 -7.19 -4.32 -8.73
N LEU A 62 -7.15 -5.41 -9.50
CA LEU A 62 -7.85 -5.51 -10.78
C LEU A 62 -9.36 -5.32 -10.60
N ALA A 63 -9.96 -6.04 -9.63
CA ALA A 63 -11.38 -5.97 -9.35
C ALA A 63 -11.84 -4.57 -8.88
N ALA A 64 -11.01 -3.87 -8.12
CA ALA A 64 -11.25 -2.48 -7.73
C ALA A 64 -11.13 -1.48 -8.90
N GLY A 65 -10.64 -1.91 -10.07
CA GLY A 65 -10.52 -1.10 -11.28
C GLY A 65 -9.20 -0.33 -11.39
N TYR A 66 -8.12 -0.83 -10.78
CA TYR A 66 -6.77 -0.35 -11.07
C TYR A 66 -6.23 -1.00 -12.36
N GLU A 67 -5.49 -0.22 -13.13
CA GLU A 67 -4.83 -0.63 -14.37
C GLU A 67 -3.34 -0.94 -14.13
N LEU A 68 -2.72 -0.24 -13.17
CA LEU A 68 -1.29 -0.31 -12.88
C LEU A 68 -1.03 -0.54 -11.39
N GLY A 69 0.01 -1.34 -11.09
CA GLY A 69 0.40 -1.66 -9.72
C GLY A 69 1.92 -1.68 -9.54
N PHE A 70 2.41 -1.15 -8.41
CA PHE A 70 3.85 -1.03 -8.15
C PHE A 70 4.26 -1.71 -6.83
N GLY A 71 5.04 -2.79 -6.93
CA GLY A 71 5.45 -3.63 -5.81
C GLY A 71 6.90 -3.46 -5.33
N GLY A 72 7.79 -2.85 -6.10
CA GLY A 72 9.21 -2.69 -5.72
C GLY A 72 10.15 -3.07 -6.85
N VAL A 73 11.38 -3.51 -6.53
CA VAL A 73 12.44 -3.77 -7.53
C VAL A 73 12.13 -4.88 -8.53
N HIS A 74 11.26 -5.84 -8.18
CA HIS A 74 10.96 -6.99 -9.03
C HIS A 74 9.54 -6.92 -9.59
N GLY A 75 9.43 -6.81 -10.90
CA GLY A 75 8.19 -7.03 -11.66
C GLY A 75 8.00 -8.51 -11.99
N ASN A 76 6.80 -8.90 -12.40
CA ASN A 76 6.47 -10.28 -12.83
C ASN A 76 5.82 -10.30 -14.23
N GLY A 77 5.97 -9.22 -15.00
CA GLY A 77 5.32 -9.05 -16.31
C GLY A 77 3.86 -8.61 -16.26
N SER A 78 3.22 -8.61 -15.09
CA SER A 78 1.87 -8.06 -14.89
C SER A 78 1.91 -6.53 -14.83
N LEU A 79 0.94 -5.86 -15.45
CA LEU A 79 0.73 -4.41 -15.27
C LEU A 79 0.42 -4.05 -13.81
N LEU A 80 -0.13 -4.99 -13.05
CA LEU A 80 -0.40 -4.82 -11.62
C LEU A 80 0.82 -5.11 -10.74
N ASN A 81 1.98 -5.37 -11.34
CA ASN A 81 3.24 -5.48 -10.63
C ASN A 81 4.42 -5.06 -11.55
N LEU A 82 4.46 -3.76 -11.82
CA LEU A 82 5.57 -3.09 -12.46
C LEU A 82 6.75 -2.92 -11.48
N SER A 83 7.95 -3.17 -11.97
CA SER A 83 9.19 -2.93 -11.26
C SER A 83 9.46 -1.43 -11.07
N ARG A 84 10.08 -1.08 -9.95
CA ARG A 84 10.54 0.27 -9.63
C ARG A 84 12.02 0.24 -9.29
N ALA A 85 12.76 1.23 -9.78
CA ALA A 85 14.10 1.50 -9.31
C ALA A 85 14.03 2.36 -8.04
N PRO A 86 14.48 1.87 -6.88
CA PRO A 86 14.58 2.71 -5.70
C PRO A 86 15.76 3.67 -5.88
N VAL A 87 15.56 4.91 -5.45
CA VAL A 87 16.60 5.92 -5.34
C VAL A 87 16.65 6.34 -3.88
N TYR A 88 17.82 6.20 -3.27
CA TYR A 88 18.06 6.48 -1.87
C TYR A 88 18.97 7.69 -1.70
N MET A 89 18.83 8.37 -0.56
CA MET A 89 19.71 9.50 -0.20
C MET A 89 21.19 9.09 -0.08
N TRP A 90 21.46 7.81 0.15
CA TRP A 90 22.82 7.25 0.22
C TRP A 90 23.28 6.59 -1.08
N ASP A 91 22.54 6.72 -2.20
CA ASP A 91 23.08 6.35 -3.50
C ASP A 91 24.22 7.33 -3.86
N VAL A 92 25.40 6.81 -4.18
CA VAL A 92 26.60 7.61 -4.52
C VAL A 92 26.94 7.42 -6.00
N GLY A 93 27.05 8.53 -6.74
CA GLY A 93 27.36 8.55 -8.19
C GLY A 93 26.13 8.62 -9.10
N ASP A 94 26.33 8.49 -10.41
CA ASP A 94 25.28 8.74 -11.43
C ASP A 94 24.27 7.59 -11.61
N VAL A 95 24.53 6.42 -10.99
CA VAL A 95 23.68 5.23 -11.11
C VAL A 95 23.26 4.77 -9.72
N PRO A 96 21.95 4.81 -9.38
CA PRO A 96 21.42 4.25 -8.15
C PRO A 96 21.92 2.83 -7.94
N LEU A 97 22.33 2.47 -6.72
CA LEU A 97 22.94 1.17 -6.45
C LEU A 97 22.04 0.02 -6.94
N GLY A 98 20.72 0.13 -6.73
CA GLY A 98 19.74 -0.86 -7.18
C GLY A 98 19.67 -1.08 -8.71
N LEU A 99 20.19 -0.16 -9.52
CA LEU A 99 20.29 -0.22 -10.98
C LEU A 99 21.66 -0.71 -11.49
N ARG A 100 22.62 -0.93 -10.59
CA ARG A 100 23.92 -1.50 -10.98
C ARG A 100 23.76 -2.99 -11.31
N ASN A 101 24.44 -3.40 -12.37
CA ASN A 101 24.52 -4.80 -12.82
C ASN A 101 25.64 -5.58 -12.12
N ASP A 102 26.35 -4.96 -11.18
CA ASP A 102 27.42 -5.56 -10.38
C ASP A 102 26.87 -6.17 -9.07
N SER A 103 27.75 -6.86 -8.33
CA SER A 103 27.42 -7.48 -7.05
C SER A 103 26.95 -6.48 -5.99
N LEU A 104 27.39 -5.23 -6.07
CA LEU A 104 26.94 -4.14 -5.21
C LEU A 104 25.47 -3.77 -5.50
N GLY A 105 25.04 -3.81 -6.76
CA GLY A 105 23.64 -3.58 -7.10
C GLY A 105 22.69 -4.71 -6.69
N ALA A 106 23.15 -5.96 -6.73
CA ALA A 106 22.40 -7.08 -6.16
C ALA A 106 22.19 -6.93 -4.65
N LEU A 107 23.24 -6.53 -3.91
CA LEU A 107 23.16 -6.25 -2.48
C LEU A 107 22.23 -5.07 -2.17
N GLY A 108 22.31 -4.00 -2.97
CA GLY A 108 21.42 -2.84 -2.85
C GLY A 108 19.94 -3.22 -3.01
N ARG A 109 19.59 -4.07 -3.99
CA ARG A 109 18.22 -4.60 -4.17
C ARG A 109 17.76 -5.45 -2.98
N LEU A 110 18.65 -6.23 -2.38
CA LEU A 110 18.35 -7.04 -1.20
C LEU A 110 18.06 -6.17 0.03
N VAL A 111 18.91 -5.18 0.32
CA VAL A 111 18.72 -4.24 1.45
C VAL A 111 17.45 -3.41 1.26
N ALA A 112 17.21 -2.91 0.04
CA ALA A 112 15.99 -2.22 -0.33
C ALA A 112 14.73 -3.07 -0.07
N HIS A 113 14.79 -4.37 -0.42
CA HIS A 113 13.71 -5.31 -0.17
C HIS A 113 13.45 -5.49 1.34
N ALA A 114 14.50 -5.61 2.15
CA ALA A 114 14.39 -5.74 3.60
C ALA A 114 13.84 -4.46 4.27
N ALA A 115 14.36 -3.28 3.92
CA ALA A 115 13.92 -2.01 4.47
C ALA A 115 12.43 -1.73 4.16
N ASN A 116 12.00 -1.98 2.92
CA ASN A 116 10.59 -1.89 2.54
C ASN A 116 9.71 -2.83 3.36
N ARG A 117 10.21 -4.01 3.75
CA ARG A 117 9.47 -4.94 4.60
C ARG A 117 9.36 -4.49 6.06
N CYS A 118 10.35 -3.79 6.61
CA CYS A 118 10.44 -3.47 8.03
C CYS A 118 9.77 -2.15 8.44
N ALA A 119 9.27 -1.32 7.52
CA ALA A 119 8.56 -0.07 7.85
C ALA A 119 7.14 -0.30 8.45
N VAL A 120 6.98 -1.24 9.39
CA VAL A 120 5.71 -1.76 9.92
C VAL A 120 4.91 -0.75 10.77
N GLY A 121 5.50 0.38 11.15
CA GLY A 121 4.95 1.32 12.15
C GLY A 121 3.51 1.80 11.87
N THR A 122 3.16 2.06 10.61
CA THR A 122 1.83 2.62 10.26
C THR A 122 0.69 1.59 10.34
N SER A 123 0.98 0.31 10.09
CA SER A 123 -0.04 -0.75 10.16
C SER A 123 -0.50 -1.03 11.60
N ILE A 124 0.45 -1.02 12.55
CA ILE A 124 0.16 -1.22 13.98
C ILE A 124 -0.66 -0.05 14.53
N MET A 125 -0.30 1.20 14.16
CA MET A 125 -0.93 2.40 14.67
C MET A 125 -2.43 2.51 14.31
N ARG A 126 -2.86 1.96 13.17
CA ARG A 126 -4.28 1.95 12.76
C ARG A 126 -5.10 0.83 13.41
N GLY A 127 -4.53 -0.37 13.60
CA GLY A 127 -5.19 -1.46 14.33
C GLY A 127 -5.45 -1.11 15.81
N VAL A 128 -4.48 -0.42 16.43
CA VAL A 128 -4.65 0.12 17.80
C VAL A 128 -5.78 1.16 17.83
N ARG A 129 -5.86 2.06 16.86
CA ARG A 129 -6.87 3.11 16.81
C ARG A 129 -8.29 2.57 16.59
N SER A 130 -8.46 1.51 15.77
CA SER A 130 -9.77 0.85 15.61
C SER A 130 -10.18 0.05 16.85
N TRP A 131 -9.23 -0.61 17.52
CA TRP A 131 -9.49 -1.32 18.77
C TRP A 131 -9.91 -0.35 19.89
N VAL A 132 -9.18 0.75 20.07
CA VAL A 132 -9.53 1.80 21.05
C VAL A 132 -10.92 2.39 20.76
N SER A 133 -11.24 2.65 19.49
CA SER A 133 -12.55 3.20 19.10
C SER A 133 -13.71 2.20 19.33
N GLY A 134 -13.47 0.90 19.13
CA GLY A 134 -14.43 -0.16 19.42
C GLY A 134 -14.66 -0.38 20.92
N VAL A 135 -13.62 -0.20 21.74
CA VAL A 135 -13.72 -0.27 23.21
C VAL A 135 -14.45 0.95 23.78
N SER A 136 -14.27 2.15 23.20
CA SER A 136 -14.99 3.36 23.63
C SER A 136 -16.47 3.39 23.22
N GLY A 137 -16.89 2.61 22.21
CA GLY A 137 -18.30 2.52 21.77
C GLY A 137 -19.19 1.58 22.61
N ALA A 138 -18.62 0.82 23.56
CA ALA A 138 -19.32 -0.17 24.35
C ALA A 138 -19.60 0.31 25.80
N ARG A 139 -20.38 1.39 25.94
CA ARG A 139 -21.06 1.86 27.18
C ARG A 139 -21.93 3.04 26.75
N THR A 140 -23.26 3.04 26.78
CA THR A 140 -24.20 2.65 27.83
C THR A 140 -25.56 2.28 27.21
N ARG A 141 -26.14 1.11 27.54
CA ARG A 141 -27.59 0.93 27.47
C ARG A 141 -28.11 1.07 28.90
N HIS A 142 -28.79 2.18 29.17
CA HIS A 142 -29.54 2.37 30.41
C HIS A 142 -30.88 1.63 30.25
N PRO A 143 -31.28 0.71 31.15
CA PRO A 143 -32.65 0.25 31.19
C PRO A 143 -33.53 1.40 31.67
N ALA A 144 -34.63 1.65 30.95
CA ALA A 144 -35.70 2.56 31.37
C ALA A 144 -36.47 1.93 32.55
N PRO A 145 -36.93 2.72 33.53
CA PRO A 145 -37.84 2.20 34.54
C PRO A 145 -39.27 2.11 33.99
N ASP A 146 -39.91 0.98 34.25
CA ASP A 146 -41.34 0.75 33.99
C ASP A 146 -42.20 1.65 34.88
N THR A 147 -43.06 2.45 34.24
CA THR A 147 -44.39 2.85 34.74
C THR A 147 -45.30 3.07 33.55
#